data_AF-A0A3D5GJT5-F1
#
_entry.id   AF-A0A3D5GJT5-F1
#
_cell.length_a   1.000
_cell.length_b   1.000
_cell.length_c   1.000
_cell.angle_alpha   90.00
_cell.angle_beta   90.00
_cell.angle_gamma   90.00
#
_symmetry.space_group_name_H-M   'P 1'
#
loop_
_entity.id
_entity.type
_entity.pdbx_description
1 polymer ?
#
loop_
_entity_poly.entity_id
_entity_poly.type
_entity_poly.pdbx_seq_one_letter_code
_entity_poly.pdbx_strand_id
1 'polypeptide(L)' 'DAAGSTWLHVDGAYGGAGLVAPSVRHRYDGIERCDSLVIDPHKWLFSPFDCAALVYRDPEPARIAHTQHAGYLE' A
#
# COMPACT_ATOMS: atom_id res chain seq x y z
N ASP A 1 -21.39 6.54 -2.70
CA ASP A 1 -20.40 7.41 -2.03
C ASP A 1 -19.03 7.27 -2.66
N ALA A 2 -18.75 8.11 -3.66
CA ALA A 2 -17.42 8.24 -4.25
C ALA A 2 -16.59 9.14 -3.33
N ALA A 3 -15.73 8.52 -2.51
CA ALA A 3 -14.80 9.25 -1.67
C ALA A 3 -13.76 9.96 -2.56
N GLY A 4 -14.00 11.25 -2.88
CA GLY A 4 -13.01 12.21 -3.40
C GLY A 4 -12.52 11.96 -4.83
N SER A 5 -12.45 13.00 -5.65
CA SER A 5 -11.92 12.93 -7.03
C SER A 5 -10.40 12.68 -7.13
N THR A 6 -9.76 12.18 -6.07
CA THR A 6 -8.29 12.09 -5.97
C THR A 6 -7.88 10.83 -5.21
N TRP A 7 -6.90 10.12 -5.76
CA TRP A 7 -6.30 8.93 -5.16
C TRP A 7 -5.57 9.28 -3.85
N LEU A 8 -5.93 8.62 -2.75
CA LEU A 8 -5.25 8.72 -1.47
C LEU A 8 -4.27 7.56 -1.29
N HIS A 9 -2.99 7.80 -1.59
CA HIS A 9 -1.90 6.89 -1.24
C HIS A 9 -1.33 7.25 0.14
N VAL A 10 -1.20 6.28 1.03
CA VAL A 10 -0.48 6.45 2.30
C VAL A 10 0.92 5.85 2.17
N ASP A 11 1.94 6.71 2.30
CA ASP A 11 3.32 6.26 2.48
C ASP A 11 3.54 5.86 3.94
N GLY A 12 3.42 4.56 4.19
CA GLY A 12 3.72 3.93 5.47
C GLY A 12 5.06 3.21 5.46
N ALA A 13 6.00 3.56 4.58
CA ALA A 13 7.21 2.77 4.37
C ALA A 13 7.94 2.41 5.68
N TYR A 14 8.18 3.40 6.55
CA TYR A 14 8.68 3.14 7.91
C TYR A 14 7.53 2.95 8.90
N GLY A 15 6.64 3.95 9.00
CA GLY A 15 5.63 4.04 10.06
C GLY A 15 4.49 3.03 9.97
N GLY A 16 4.29 2.37 8.83
CA GLY A 16 3.20 1.42 8.60
C GLY A 16 3.31 0.16 9.46
N ALA A 17 4.51 -0.18 9.94
CA ALA A 17 4.70 -1.24 10.93
C ALA A 17 3.88 -1.02 12.22
N GLY A 18 3.56 0.22 12.58
CA GLY A 18 2.71 0.51 13.74
C GLY A 18 1.27 0.01 13.59
N LEU A 19 0.80 -0.33 12.39
CA LEU A 19 -0.50 -0.97 12.17
C LEU A 19 -0.61 -2.35 12.81
N VAL A 20 0.51 -3.04 13.06
CA VAL A 20 0.51 -4.34 13.74
C VAL A 20 0.86 -4.24 15.23
N ALA A 21 1.05 -3.02 15.75
CA ALA A 21 1.34 -2.77 17.15
C ALA A 21 0.08 -2.31 17.91
N PRO A 22 -0.53 -3.15 18.78
CA PRO A 22 -1.81 -2.82 19.43
C PRO A 22 -1.79 -1.52 20.26
N SER A 23 -0.65 -1.19 20.88
CA SER A 23 -0.48 0.00 21.71
C SER A 23 -0.61 1.33 20.96
N VAL A 24 -0.39 1.33 19.64
CA VAL A 24 -0.41 2.54 18.81
C VAL A 24 -1.35 2.43 17.62
N ARG A 25 -2.04 1.30 17.41
CA ARG A 25 -2.93 1.06 16.26
C ARG A 25 -3.99 2.15 16.07
N HIS A 26 -4.52 2.70 17.15
CA HIS A 26 -5.51 3.78 17.13
C HIS A 26 -5.00 5.07 16.45
N ARG A 27 -3.66 5.28 16.38
CA ARG A 27 -3.07 6.44 15.68
C ARG A 27 -3.24 6.36 14.16
N TYR A 28 -3.68 5.22 13.65
CA TYR A 28 -3.89 4.97 12.22
C TYR A 28 -5.38 4.90 11.87
N ASP A 29 -6.28 5.34 12.74
CA ASP A 29 -7.70 5.44 12.42
C ASP A 29 -7.89 6.37 11.21
N GLY A 30 -8.59 5.89 10.17
CA GLY A 30 -8.68 6.54 8.87
C GLY A 30 -7.80 5.91 7.78
N ILE A 31 -6.85 5.03 8.13
CA ILE A 31 -6.05 4.28 7.15
C ILE A 31 -6.94 3.45 6.22
N GLU A 32 -8.07 2.97 6.72
CA GLU A 32 -9.10 2.25 5.96
C GLU A 32 -9.84 3.13 4.96
N ARG A 33 -9.42 4.38 4.75
CA ARG A 33 -9.87 5.31 3.70
C ARG A 33 -8.86 5.52 2.56
N CYS A 34 -7.63 5.00 2.65
CA CYS A 34 -6.66 5.09 1.55
C CYS A 34 -6.95 4.14 0.39
N ASP A 35 -6.61 4.52 -0.83
CA ASP A 35 -6.73 3.67 -2.02
C ASP A 35 -5.55 2.70 -2.13
N SER A 36 -4.37 3.12 -1.67
CA SER A 36 -3.21 2.24 -1.49
C SER A 36 -2.33 2.64 -0.31
N LEU A 37 -1.57 1.67 0.18
CA LEU A 37 -0.62 1.77 1.28
C LEU A 37 0.66 1.06 0.89
N VAL A 38 1.82 1.67 1.16
CA VAL A 38 3.12 0.97 1.13
C VAL A 38 3.66 0.81 2.54
N ILE A 39 4.27 -0.34 2.82
CA ILE A 39 5.08 -0.62 4.01
C ILE A 39 6.38 -1.24 3.52
N ASP A 40 7.52 -0.88 4.12
CA ASP A 40 8.79 -1.56 3.85
C ASP A 40 9.13 -2.46 5.04
N PRO A 41 8.90 -3.78 4.94
CA PRO A 41 9.27 -4.68 6.03
C PRO A 41 10.75 -4.62 6.40
N HIS A 42 11.62 -4.23 5.46
CA HIS A 42 13.04 -4.05 5.73
C HIS A 42 13.39 -2.85 6.61
N LYS A 43 12.42 -1.97 6.91
CA LYS A 43 12.60 -0.85 7.82
C LYS A 43 12.31 -1.26 9.27
N TRP A 44 11.03 -1.40 9.62
CA TRP A 44 10.62 -1.57 11.02
C TRP A 44 9.98 -2.94 11.33
N LEU A 45 10.04 -3.88 10.38
CA LEU A 45 9.59 -5.28 10.55
C LEU A 45 10.74 -6.30 10.41
N PHE A 46 12.00 -5.83 10.47
CA PHE A 46 13.19 -6.68 10.54
C PHE A 46 13.39 -7.67 9.38
N SER A 47 12.79 -7.43 8.21
CA SER A 47 13.12 -8.18 7.00
C SER A 47 14.48 -7.72 6.42
N PRO A 48 15.23 -8.57 5.69
CA PRO A 48 16.40 -8.13 4.95
C PRO A 48 16.06 -7.13 3.84
N PHE A 49 17.02 -6.30 3.47
CA PHE A 49 16.92 -5.46 2.27
C PHE A 49 17.03 -6.30 0.99
N ASP A 50 16.25 -6.07 -0.08
CA ASP A 50 15.12 -5.14 -0.20
C ASP A 50 13.78 -5.87 0.00
N CYS A 51 12.80 -5.16 0.56
CA CYS A 51 11.45 -5.69 0.77
C CYS A 51 10.41 -4.57 0.90
N ALA A 52 9.42 -4.55 0.03
CA ALA A 52 8.29 -3.62 0.08
C ALA A 52 6.98 -4.39 -0.11
N ALA A 53 5.95 -4.00 0.65
CA ALA A 53 4.59 -4.49 0.51
C ALA A 53 3.69 -3.33 0.08
N LEU A 54 3.21 -3.39 -1.15
CA LEU A 54 2.23 -2.45 -1.70
C LEU A 54 0.85 -3.10 -1.64
N VAL A 55 -0.06 -2.48 -0.90
CA VAL A 55 -1.42 -2.94 -0.67
C VAL A 55 -2.39 -1.98 -1.32
N TYR A 56 -3.30 -2.50 -2.13
CA TYR A 56 -4.39 -1.75 -2.74
C TYR A 56 -5.71 -2.10 -2.06
N ARG A 57 -6.58 -1.11 -1.82
CA ARG A 57 -7.96 -1.36 -1.39
C ARG A 57 -8.72 -2.14 -2.45
N ASP A 58 -8.62 -1.67 -3.69
CA ASP A 58 -9.14 -2.33 -4.88
C ASP A 58 -7.95 -2.61 -5.81
N PRO A 59 -7.58 -3.88 -6.05
CA PRO A 59 -6.46 -4.23 -6.92
C PRO A 59 -6.76 -4.02 -8.41
N GLU A 60 -8.02 -3.88 -8.82
CA GLU A 60 -8.39 -3.84 -10.24
C GLU A 60 -7.82 -2.62 -10.99
N PRO A 61 -7.88 -1.37 -10.47
CA PRO A 61 -7.24 -0.22 -11.10
C PRO A 61 -5.73 -0.42 -11.29
N ALA A 62 -5.05 -0.98 -10.29
CA ALA A 62 -3.61 -1.26 -10.36
C ALA A 62 -3.30 -2.34 -11.40
N ARG A 63 -4.11 -3.40 -11.45
CA ARG A 63 -3.98 -4.46 -12.46
C ARG A 63 -4.11 -3.88 -13.86
N ILE A 64 -5.12 -3.05 -14.12
CA ILE A 64 -5.32 -2.40 -15.43
C ILE A 64 -4.16 -1.48 -15.78
N ALA A 65 -3.72 -0.65 -14.83
CA ALA A 65 -2.64 0.31 -15.05
C ALA A 65 -1.28 -0.36 -15.30
N HIS A 66 -1.02 -1.53 -14.72
CA HIS A 66 0.27 -2.21 -14.77
C HIS A 66 0.32 -3.44 -15.67
N THR A 67 -0.82 -3.89 -16.22
CA THR A 67 -0.81 -4.97 -17.21
C THR A 67 -0.20 -4.48 -18.50
N GLN A 68 0.82 -5.19 -18.98
CA GLN A 68 1.43 -4.95 -20.27
C GLN A 68 1.11 -6.10 -21.21
N HIS A 69 0.65 -5.79 -22.41
CA HIS A 69 0.47 -6.76 -23.49
C HIS A 69 1.62 -6.58 -24.48
N ALA A 70 2.53 -7.54 -24.53
CA ALA A 70 3.66 -7.52 -25.45
C ALA A 70 3.29 -8.15 -26.80
N GLY A 71 2.35 -7.52 -27.53
CA GLY A 71 1.86 -8.04 -28.82
C GLY A 71 2.90 -8.17 -29.94
N TYR A 72 4.16 -7.76 -29.70
CA TYR A 72 5.30 -7.95 -30.61
C TYR A 72 6.28 -9.05 -30.15
N LEU A 73 6.06 -9.65 -28.97
CA LEU A 73 6.82 -10.78 -28.42
C LEU A 73 6.06 -12.11 -28.50
N GLU A 74 4.86 -12.10 -29.08
CA GLU A 74 4.11 -13.31 -29.47
C GLU A 74 4.59 -13.87 -30.82
#